data_AF-A0A8C2EIB4-F1
#
_entry.id   AF-A0A8C2EIB4-F1
#
_cell.length_a   1.000
_cell.length_b   1.000
_cell.length_c   1.000
_cell.angle_alpha   90.00
_cell.angle_beta   90.00
_cell.angle_gamma   90.00
#
_symmetry.space_group_name_H-M   'P 1'
#
loop_
_entity.id
_entity.type
_entity.pdbx_description
1 polymer ?
#
loop_
_entity_poly.entity_id
_entity_poly.type
_entity_poly.pdbx_seq_one_letter_code
_entity_poly.pdbx_strand_id
1 'polypeptide(L)'
;MGKIYQIIVVGIKGEKKTVDVATSEEDFNKTTILQFKKKVAEKLPGQAGDDPSSLRLLYTDKQLEDDDTFLEHQIKDRSTLFMVLRLPGGFQTS
;
A
#
# COMPACT_ATOMS: atom_id res chain seq x y z
N MET A 1 11.42 23.35 -7.44
CA MET A 1 11.22 21.90 -7.68
C MET A 1 10.71 21.30 -6.39
N GLY A 2 9.43 20.94 -6.32
CA GLY A 2 8.83 20.40 -5.09
C GLY A 2 9.29 18.95 -4.83
N LYS A 3 9.53 18.60 -3.56
CA LYS A 3 9.85 17.23 -3.16
C LYS A 3 8.58 16.38 -3.26
N ILE A 4 8.59 15.32 -4.07
CA ILE A 4 7.48 14.36 -4.13
C ILE A 4 7.78 13.23 -3.16
N TYR A 5 6.86 12.98 -2.22
CA TYR A 5 6.91 11.87 -1.31
C TYR A 5 6.39 10.61 -2.00
N GLN A 6 7.28 9.64 -2.12
CA GLN A 6 7.04 8.40 -2.83
C GLN A 6 7.21 7.21 -1.89
N ILE A 7 6.43 6.17 -2.15
CA ILE A 7 6.50 4.90 -1.44
C ILE A 7 6.75 3.77 -2.42
N ILE A 8 7.57 2.80 -2.01
CA ILE A 8 7.87 1.63 -2.81
C ILE A 8 6.94 0.50 -2.36
N VAL A 9 6.14 -0.03 -3.29
CA VAL A 9 5.28 -1.19 -3.06
C VAL A 9 5.88 -2.38 -3.78
N VAL A 10 6.14 -3.45 -3.05
CA VAL A 10 6.55 -4.75 -3.59
C VAL A 10 5.29 -5.56 -3.84
N GLY A 11 4.95 -5.74 -5.10
CA GLY A 11 3.82 -6.56 -5.52
C GLY A 11 4.06 -8.06 -5.27
N ILE A 12 2.98 -8.83 -5.34
CA ILE A 12 2.99 -10.29 -5.13
C ILE A 12 3.80 -11.08 -6.16
N LYS A 13 4.08 -10.47 -7.32
CA LYS A 13 4.97 -11.02 -8.36
C LYS A 13 6.45 -10.68 -8.12
N GLY A 14 6.78 -10.03 -7.00
CA GLY A 14 8.12 -9.53 -6.69
C GLY A 14 8.50 -8.24 -7.42
N GLU A 15 7.58 -7.64 -8.19
CA GLU A 15 7.79 -6.37 -8.87
C GLU A 15 7.74 -5.19 -7.89
N LYS A 16 8.70 -4.27 -7.98
CA LYS A 16 8.72 -3.05 -7.16
C LYS A 16 8.10 -1.90 -7.95
N LYS A 17 7.08 -1.24 -7.40
CA LYS A 17 6.43 -0.08 -7.98
C LYS A 17 6.56 1.12 -7.05
N THR A 18 6.90 2.28 -7.59
CA THR A 18 6.88 3.54 -6.84
C THR A 18 5.53 4.22 -7.00
N VAL A 19 4.92 4.60 -5.88
CA VAL A 19 3.62 5.28 -5.84
C VAL A 19 3.81 6.67 -5.27
N ASP A 20 3.33 7.67 -6.02
CA ASP A 20 3.36 9.08 -5.62
C ASP A 20 2.22 9.36 -4.61
N VAL A 21 2.60 9.72 -3.39
CA VAL A 21 1.66 9.96 -2.30
C VAL A 21 1.28 11.44 -2.24
N ALA A 22 2.26 12.31 -1.99
CA ALA A 22 2.03 13.72 -1.73
C ALA A 22 3.24 14.57 -2.13
N THR A 23 3.08 15.88 -2.19
CA THR A 23 4.17 16.86 -2.44
C THR A 23 4.63 17.59 -1.17
N SER A 24 3.97 17.33 -0.05
CA SER A 24 4.23 17.95 1.24
C SER A 24 4.34 16.88 2.31
N GLU A 25 5.20 17.13 3.31
CA GLU A 25 5.38 16.21 4.44
C GLU A 25 4.12 16.11 5.30
N GLU A 26 3.41 17.22 5.49
CA GLU A 26 2.16 17.23 6.28
C GLU A 26 1.07 16.38 5.62
N ASP A 27 0.84 16.56 4.31
CA ASP A 27 -0.10 15.74 3.55
C ASP A 27 0.32 14.26 3.56
N PHE A 28 1.62 13.99 3.45
CA PHE A 28 2.15 12.64 3.53
C PHE A 28 1.86 12.00 4.90
N ASN A 29 2.17 12.69 6.00
CA ASN A 29 1.95 12.18 7.36
C ASN A 29 0.47 12.02 7.70
N LYS A 30 -0.40 12.88 7.16
CA LYS A 30 -1.87 12.80 7.32
C LYS A 30 -2.53 11.78 6.38
N THR A 31 -1.80 11.23 5.41
CA THR A 31 -2.35 10.23 4.50
C THR A 31 -2.66 8.95 5.27
N THR A 32 -3.90 8.47 5.15
CA THR A 32 -4.32 7.20 5.73
C THR A 32 -3.90 6.02 4.86
N ILE A 33 -3.74 4.86 5.49
CA ILE A 33 -3.45 3.62 4.77
C ILE A 33 -4.55 3.32 3.75
N LEU A 34 -5.82 3.57 4.08
CA LEU A 34 -6.93 3.42 3.14
C LEU A 34 -6.76 4.26 1.87
N GLN A 35 -6.40 5.54 2.01
CA GLN A 35 -6.14 6.42 0.86
C GLN A 35 -4.96 5.91 0.04
N PHE A 36 -3.91 5.43 0.70
CA PHE A 36 -2.77 4.85 0.01
C PHE A 36 -3.14 3.57 -0.76
N LYS A 37 -3.90 2.66 -0.15
CA LYS A 37 -4.39 1.43 -0.81
C LYS A 37 -5.18 1.73 -2.09
N LYS A 38 -6.02 2.77 -2.08
CA LYS A 38 -6.73 3.23 -3.29
C LYS A 38 -5.75 3.62 -4.41
N LYS A 39 -4.73 4.43 -4.10
CA LYS A 39 -3.69 4.79 -5.07
C LYS A 39 -2.92 3.59 -5.60
N VAL A 40 -2.66 2.60 -4.74
CA VAL A 40 -2.00 1.34 -5.13
C VAL A 40 -2.90 0.54 -6.08
N ALA A 41 -4.19 0.41 -5.78
CA ALA A 41 -5.16 -0.27 -6.65
C ALA A 41 -5.23 0.37 -8.04
N GLU A 42 -5.22 1.71 -8.13
CA GLU A 42 -5.20 2.44 -9.40
C GLU A 42 -3.88 2.24 -10.17
N LYS A 43 -2.74 2.15 -9.47
CA LYS A 43 -1.41 2.00 -10.10
C LYS A 43 -1.05 0.56 -10.47
N LEU A 44 -1.66 -0.41 -9.82
CA LEU A 44 -1.41 -1.85 -10.00
C LEU A 44 -2.73 -2.61 -10.23
N PRO A 45 -3.44 -2.34 -11.34
CA PRO A 45 -4.66 -3.06 -11.67
C PRO A 45 -4.38 -4.57 -11.79
N GLY A 46 -5.21 -5.38 -11.15
CA GLY A 46 -5.16 -6.85 -11.25
C GLY A 46 -4.31 -7.59 -10.21
N GLN A 47 -3.63 -6.91 -9.27
CA GLN A 47 -2.91 -7.60 -8.19
C GLN A 47 -3.76 -7.89 -6.95
N ALA A 48 -4.90 -7.24 -6.71
CA ALA A 48 -5.77 -7.50 -5.56
C ALA A 48 -7.27 -7.40 -5.82
N GLY A 49 -7.67 -7.33 -7.10
CA GLY A 49 -9.00 -6.88 -7.48
C GLY A 49 -9.13 -5.37 -7.35
N ASP A 50 -10.19 -4.81 -7.94
CA ASP A 50 -10.52 -3.39 -7.89
C ASP A 50 -10.81 -2.87 -6.47
N ASP A 51 -10.93 -3.77 -5.48
CA ASP A 51 -11.37 -3.42 -4.14
C ASP A 51 -10.19 -3.08 -3.21
N PRO A 52 -10.03 -1.80 -2.81
CA PRO A 52 -8.93 -1.38 -1.94
C PRO A 52 -9.01 -2.01 -0.55
N SER A 53 -10.19 -2.45 -0.12
CA SER A 53 -10.42 -3.11 1.17
C SER A 53 -9.82 -4.52 1.20
N SER A 54 -9.66 -5.15 0.03
CA SER A 54 -9.04 -6.48 -0.10
C SER A 54 -7.51 -6.42 -0.12
N LEU A 55 -6.94 -5.22 -0.34
CA LEU A 55 -5.49 -5.02 -0.28
C LEU A 55 -4.98 -5.10 1.15
N ARG A 56 -4.01 -5.99 1.37
CA ARG A 56 -3.23 -6.01 2.61
C ARG A 56 -1.82 -5.54 2.32
N LEU A 57 -1.41 -4.54 3.09
CA LEU A 57 -0.07 -3.97 3.06
C LEU A 57 0.62 -4.32 4.37
N LEU A 58 1.89 -4.74 4.25
CA LEU A 58 2.75 -5.10 5.36
C LEU A 58 3.95 -4.15 5.39
N TYR A 59 4.26 -3.60 6.56
CA TYR A 59 5.42 -2.77 6.80
C TYR A 59 6.16 -3.24 8.06
N THR A 60 7.45 -3.57 7.91
CA THR A 60 8.29 -4.09 9.02
C THR A 60 7.68 -5.29 9.75
N ASP A 61 7.01 -6.19 9.01
CA ASP A 61 6.30 -7.35 9.58
C ASP A 61 4.97 -7.01 10.30
N LYS A 62 4.53 -5.75 10.27
CA LYS A 62 3.21 -5.33 10.77
C LYS A 62 2.24 -5.11 9.63
N GLN A 63 1.04 -5.67 9.77
CA GLN A 63 -0.06 -5.36 8.87
C GLN A 63 -0.56 -3.95 9.17
N LEU A 64 -0.76 -3.17 8.12
CA LEU A 64 -1.29 -1.82 8.22
C LEU A 64 -2.83 -1.85 8.21
N GLU A 65 -3.45 -1.19 9.18
CA GLU A 65 -4.90 -1.04 9.25
C GLU A 65 -5.36 0.21 8.49
N ASP A 66 -6.60 0.19 8.01
CA ASP A 66 -7.14 1.23 7.12
C ASP A 66 -7.31 2.60 7.79
N ASP A 67 -7.60 2.59 9.10
CA ASP A 67 -7.77 3.78 9.95
C ASP A 67 -6.43 4.43 10.34
N ASP A 68 -5.31 3.71 10.25
CA ASP A 68 -4.02 4.24 10.63
C ASP A 68 -3.48 5.25 9.60
N THR A 69 -2.59 6.11 10.07
CA THR A 69 -1.85 7.05 9.22
C THR A 69 -0.39 6.62 9.02
N PHE A 70 0.26 7.18 8.00
CA PHE A 70 1.71 6.98 7.83
C PHE A 70 2.54 7.45 9.02
N LEU A 71 2.07 8.49 9.72
CA LEU A 71 2.73 8.99 10.91
C LEU A 71 2.75 7.96 12.04
N GLU A 72 1.63 7.27 12.28
CA GLU A 72 1.52 6.27 13.36
C GLU A 72 2.44 5.07 13.15
N HIS A 73 2.57 4.63 11.90
CA HIS A 73 3.49 3.55 11.53
C HIS A 73 4.92 4.01 11.30
N GLN A 74 5.22 5.30 11.51
CA GLN A 74 6.53 5.92 11.24
C GLN A 74 7.05 5.63 9.82
N ILE A 75 6.12 5.54 8.86
CA ILE A 75 6.43 5.31 7.45
C ILE A 75 7.09 6.58 6.91
N LYS A 76 8.28 6.42 6.33
CA LYS A 76 9.09 7.52 5.77
C LYS A 76 9.03 7.55 4.24
N ASP A 77 9.51 8.65 3.66
CA ASP A 77 9.74 8.70 2.22
C ASP A 77 10.64 7.55 1.76
N ARG A 78 10.30 6.96 0.61
CA ARG A 78 10.97 5.78 0.03
C ARG A 78 10.94 4.53 0.90
N SER A 79 10.06 4.47 1.90
CA SER A 79 9.80 3.22 2.62
C SER A 79 9.27 2.14 1.68
N THR A 80 9.63 0.90 1.98
CA THR A 80 9.19 -0.28 1.22
C THR A 80 8.07 -0.98 1.97
N LEU A 81 6.91 -1.09 1.32
CA LEU A 81 5.79 -1.89 1.80
C LEU A 81 5.65 -3.15 0.95
N PHE A 82 5.29 -4.24 1.59
CA PHE A 82 5.03 -5.51 0.93
C PHE A 82 3.53 -5.68 0.77
N MET A 83 3.11 -5.94 -0.46
CA MET A 83 1.74 -6.30 -0.76
C MET A 83 1.57 -7.80 -0.57
N VAL A 84 0.56 -8.20 0.20
CA VAL A 84 0.24 -9.60 0.42
C VAL A 84 -1.19 -9.87 -0.05
N LEU A 85 -1.36 -10.96 -0.79
CA LEU A 85 -2.67 -11.46 -1.20
C LEU A 85 -3.16 -12.49 -0.18
N ARG A 86 -4.43 -12.37 0.21
CA ARG A 86 -5.15 -13.50 0.81
C ARG A 86 -5.57 -14.41 -0.34
N LEU A 87 -4.92 -15.56 -0.47
CA LEU A 87 -5.43 -16.61 -1.35
C LEU A 87 -6.82 -17.02 -0.83
N PRO A 88 -7.90 -16.96 -1.63
CA PRO A 88 -9.14 -17.64 -1.25
C PRO A 88 -8.78 -19.13 -1.10
N GLY A 89 -8.95 -19.65 0.11
CA GLY A 89 -8.58 -21.03 0.41
C GLY A 89 -9.36 -21.99 -0.50
N GLY A 90 -8.62 -22.73 -1.33
CA GLY A 90 -9.03 -23.99 -1.97
C GLY A 90 -10.32 -23.96 -2.77
N PHE A 91 -10.20 -24.17 -4.08
CA PHE A 91 -11.28 -24.71 -4.90
C PHE A 91 -11.82 -25.99 -4.22
N GLN A 92 -12.95 -25.88 -3.52
CA GLN A 92 -13.61 -27.02 -2.89
C GLN A 92 -14.22 -27.84 -4.02
N THR A 93 -13.52 -28.91 -4.42
CA THR A 93 -14.07 -29.91 -5.33
C THR A 93 -15.16 -30.65 -4.56
N SER A 94 -16.43 -30.49 -4.97
CA SER A 94 -17.48 -31.46 -4.72
C SER A 94 -17.78 -32.20 -6.01
#